data_AF-A0A2C9KYN5-F1
#
_entry.id   AF-A0A2C9KYN5-F1
#
_cell.length_a   1.000
_cell.length_b   1.000
_cell.length_c   1.000
_cell.angle_alpha   90.00
_cell.angle_beta   90.00
_cell.angle_gamma   90.00
#
_symmetry.space_group_name_H-M   'P 1'
#
loop_
_entity.id
_entity.type
_entity.pdbx_description
1 polymer ?
#
loop_
_entity_poly.entity_id
_entity_poly.type
_entity_poly.pdbx_seq_one_letter_code
_entity_poly.pdbx_strand_id
1 'polypeptide(L)'
;AKAHKCFLPYNINSSYCGNGLLDYGEECDVGILQEDPCCQENCRLRTNATCSPFSHPCCTIDCHIAPSTQLCRDSTLTQCYSTPYCSGNDFRKCPSPEALPNNSSCESRGTCWYGRCLSYCENLGRGSNPPRQLEPCTCDENTVTMCTHCCRDAASPKDCVQMSLKMEDGEPCLIGFCKNGVCRLSLVSDIYGQSRSE
;
A
#
# COMPACT_ATOMS: atom_id res chain seq x y z
N ALA A 1 1.75 30.62 -9.97
CA ALA A 1 1.33 30.05 -8.67
C ALA A 1 -0.14 30.36 -8.39
N LYS A 2 -0.99 29.35 -8.18
CA LYS A 2 -2.43 29.50 -7.89
C LYS A 2 -2.86 28.91 -6.53
N ALA A 3 -1.92 28.36 -5.76
CA ALA A 3 -2.21 27.69 -4.48
C ALA A 3 -2.96 28.60 -3.50
N HIS A 4 -2.60 29.90 -3.41
CA HIS A 4 -3.31 30.87 -2.57
C HIS A 4 -4.80 31.07 -2.93
N LYS A 5 -5.29 30.51 -4.05
CA LYS A 5 -6.71 30.57 -4.45
C LYS A 5 -7.55 29.41 -3.93
N CYS A 6 -6.94 28.31 -3.48
CA CYS A 6 -7.65 27.11 -3.02
C CYS A 6 -7.11 26.53 -1.71
N PHE A 7 -5.93 26.95 -1.26
CA PHE A 7 -5.43 26.62 0.07
C PHE A 7 -5.85 27.71 1.05
N LEU A 8 -6.73 27.34 1.97
CA LEU A 8 -7.03 28.15 3.15
C LEU A 8 -5.97 27.84 4.23
N PRO A 9 -5.59 28.82 5.05
CA PRO A 9 -4.74 28.55 6.20
C PRO A 9 -5.47 27.62 7.19
N TYR A 10 -4.72 26.72 7.83
CA TYR A 10 -5.25 25.59 8.62
C TYR A 10 -6.28 26.00 9.70
N ASN A 11 -6.13 27.20 10.25
CA ASN A 11 -7.03 27.80 11.23
C ASN A 11 -8.40 28.22 10.68
N ILE A 12 -8.59 28.26 9.35
CA ILE A 12 -9.88 28.55 8.69
C ILE A 12 -10.63 27.25 8.35
N ASN A 13 -9.93 26.12 8.16
CA ASN A 13 -10.51 24.77 8.21
C ASN A 13 -10.52 24.27 9.66
N SER A 14 -11.07 25.10 10.56
CA SER A 14 -11.19 24.78 11.98
C SER A 14 -11.86 23.43 12.12
N SER A 15 -11.26 22.53 12.92
CA SER A 15 -11.91 21.34 13.45
C SER A 15 -13.41 21.60 13.65
N TYR A 16 -14.23 20.81 12.96
CA TYR A 16 -15.68 20.96 13.00
C TYR A 16 -16.33 19.60 12.80
N CYS A 17 -17.35 19.37 13.61
CA CYS A 17 -18.11 18.14 13.57
C CYS A 17 -18.85 17.98 12.24
N GLY A 18 -18.65 16.83 11.60
CA GLY A 18 -19.28 16.43 10.35
C GLY A 18 -18.35 16.47 9.15
N ASN A 19 -17.03 16.63 9.34
CA ASN A 19 -16.04 16.53 8.28
C ASN A 19 -15.53 15.09 8.07
N GLY A 20 -15.91 14.15 8.95
CA GLY A 20 -15.52 12.74 8.92
C GLY A 20 -14.11 12.47 9.42
N LEU A 21 -13.46 13.45 10.07
CA LEU A 21 -12.16 13.33 10.72
C LEU A 21 -12.35 13.50 12.21
N LEU A 22 -11.76 12.59 12.99
CA LEU A 22 -11.83 12.68 14.43
C LEU A 22 -10.91 13.82 14.94
N ASP A 23 -11.49 14.96 15.27
CA ASP A 23 -10.77 16.13 15.74
C ASP A 23 -10.72 16.24 17.29
N TYR A 24 -9.94 17.20 17.80
CA TYR A 24 -9.80 17.40 19.25
C TYR A 24 -11.14 17.79 19.89
N GLY A 25 -11.55 17.01 20.90
CA GLY A 25 -12.78 17.24 21.66
C GLY A 25 -13.99 16.46 21.14
N GLU A 26 -13.88 15.83 19.97
CA GLU A 26 -14.87 14.90 19.42
C GLU A 26 -14.60 13.46 19.90
N GLU A 27 -15.65 12.65 19.97
CA GLU A 27 -15.55 11.23 20.34
C GLU A 27 -15.71 10.32 19.13
N CYS A 28 -16.34 10.82 18.07
CA CYS A 28 -16.54 10.20 16.76
C CYS A 28 -16.90 11.31 15.77
N ASP A 29 -16.60 11.10 14.50
CA ASP A 29 -17.13 11.89 13.38
C ASP A 29 -17.29 10.94 12.18
N VAL A 30 -18.51 10.85 11.66
CA VAL A 30 -18.86 10.00 10.51
C VAL A 30 -19.21 10.82 9.26
N GLY A 31 -19.14 12.15 9.37
CA GLY A 31 -19.58 13.06 8.33
C GLY A 31 -21.10 13.26 8.31
N ILE A 32 -21.53 14.34 7.67
CA ILE A 32 -22.94 14.80 7.67
C ILE A 32 -23.91 13.81 6.99
N LEU A 33 -23.42 12.93 6.11
CA LEU A 33 -24.26 12.07 5.27
C LEU A 33 -24.20 10.57 5.63
N GLN A 34 -23.49 10.18 6.69
CA GLN A 34 -23.42 8.78 7.11
C GLN A 34 -24.24 8.54 8.36
N GLU A 35 -25.05 7.48 8.34
CA GLU A 35 -25.71 6.98 9.54
C GLU A 35 -24.77 6.02 10.27
N ASP A 36 -24.54 6.27 11.56
CA ASP A 36 -23.75 5.42 12.43
C ASP A 36 -24.56 5.03 13.68
N PRO A 37 -24.72 3.72 13.97
CA PRO A 37 -25.38 3.25 15.19
C PRO A 37 -24.67 3.69 16.47
N CYS A 38 -23.43 4.19 16.38
CA CYS A 38 -22.57 4.53 17.50
C CYS A 38 -22.33 6.03 17.69
N CYS A 39 -22.44 6.83 16.62
CA CYS A 39 -22.15 8.26 16.64
C CYS A 39 -23.41 9.11 16.51
N GLN A 40 -23.44 10.24 17.21
CA GLN A 40 -24.46 11.28 17.09
C GLN A 40 -24.00 12.40 16.15
N GLU A 41 -24.95 13.18 15.64
CA GLU A 41 -24.70 14.32 14.74
C GLU A 41 -23.86 15.45 15.38
N ASN A 42 -23.70 15.44 16.71
CA ASN A 42 -22.87 16.40 17.45
C ASN A 42 -21.46 15.85 17.78
N CYS A 43 -21.04 14.78 17.09
CA CYS A 43 -19.72 14.14 17.24
C CYS A 43 -19.44 13.58 18.64
N ARG A 44 -20.52 13.13 19.28
CA ARG A 44 -20.50 12.38 20.55
C ARG A 44 -20.95 10.95 20.33
N LEU A 45 -20.43 10.06 21.15
CA LEU A 45 -20.88 8.67 21.16
C LEU A 45 -22.32 8.60 21.71
N ARG A 46 -23.10 7.68 21.16
CA ARG A 46 -24.42 7.36 21.68
C ARG A 46 -24.31 6.68 23.05
N THR A 47 -25.40 6.72 23.82
CA THR A 47 -25.47 6.03 25.11
C THR A 47 -25.09 4.55 24.95
N ASN A 48 -24.19 4.07 25.81
CA ASN A 48 -23.60 2.71 25.81
C ASN A 48 -22.61 2.40 24.66
N ALA A 49 -22.39 3.31 23.71
CA ALA A 49 -21.33 3.14 22.73
C ALA A 49 -19.95 3.39 23.37
N THR A 50 -19.00 2.49 23.10
CA THR A 50 -17.60 2.64 23.54
C THR A 50 -16.76 3.32 22.47
N CYS A 51 -17.12 3.14 21.21
CA CYS A 51 -16.42 3.62 20.03
C CYS A 51 -17.37 3.69 18.83
N SER A 52 -16.90 4.24 17.72
CA SER A 52 -17.59 4.25 16.41
C SER A 52 -16.73 3.53 15.36
N PRO A 53 -17.29 2.61 14.56
CA PRO A 53 -16.58 1.87 13.50
C PRO A 53 -16.09 2.74 12.35
N PHE A 54 -16.73 3.88 12.10
CA PHE A 54 -16.33 4.79 11.03
C PHE A 54 -15.18 5.71 11.45
N SER A 55 -15.11 6.06 12.74
CA SER A 55 -13.98 6.86 13.27
C SER A 55 -12.83 6.00 13.79
N HIS A 56 -13.08 4.72 14.09
CA HIS A 56 -12.09 3.83 14.71
C HIS A 56 -12.08 2.45 14.03
N PRO A 57 -10.96 2.05 13.41
CA PRO A 57 -10.88 0.78 12.67
C PRO A 57 -10.95 -0.47 13.58
N CYS A 58 -10.71 -0.30 14.88
CA CYS A 58 -10.82 -1.35 15.90
C CYS A 58 -12.09 -1.26 16.73
N CYS A 59 -13.17 -0.76 16.13
CA CYS A 59 -14.50 -0.81 16.69
C CYS A 59 -15.40 -1.74 15.87
N THR A 60 -16.26 -2.49 16.54
CA THR A 60 -17.29 -3.30 15.90
C THR A 60 -18.48 -2.43 15.51
N ILE A 61 -19.35 -2.96 14.64
CA ILE A 61 -20.62 -2.31 14.30
C ILE A 61 -21.57 -2.18 15.49
N ASP A 62 -21.37 -3.01 16.53
CA ASP A 62 -22.11 -2.97 17.80
C ASP A 62 -21.53 -1.96 18.80
N CYS A 63 -20.65 -1.04 18.34
CA CYS A 63 -20.09 0.04 19.15
C CYS A 63 -19.18 -0.41 20.29
N HIS A 64 -18.54 -1.57 20.15
CA HIS A 64 -17.62 -2.15 21.14
C HIS A 64 -16.23 -2.39 20.57
N ILE A 65 -15.26 -2.60 21.45
CA ILE A 65 -13.88 -2.88 21.07
C ILE A 65 -13.84 -4.16 20.23
N ALA A 66 -13.20 -4.07 19.06
CA ALA A 66 -13.03 -5.20 18.17
C ALA A 66 -12.08 -6.25 18.76
N PRO A 67 -12.32 -7.55 18.51
CA PRO A 67 -11.44 -8.63 18.96
C PRO A 67 -10.08 -8.55 18.25
N SER A 68 -9.08 -9.26 18.79
CA SER A 68 -7.73 -9.28 18.23
C SER A 68 -7.59 -9.99 16.88
N THR A 69 -8.70 -10.48 16.32
CA THR A 69 -8.79 -11.10 15.00
C THR A 69 -9.31 -10.15 13.93
N GLN A 70 -9.79 -8.96 14.30
CA GLN A 70 -10.28 -7.97 13.34
C GLN A 70 -9.09 -7.26 12.66
N LEU A 71 -9.11 -7.26 11.34
CA LEU A 71 -8.19 -6.49 10.51
C LEU A 71 -8.50 -4.99 10.69
N CYS A 72 -7.49 -4.18 10.99
CA CYS A 72 -7.69 -2.75 11.24
C CYS A 72 -7.11 -1.82 10.18
N ARG A 73 -6.27 -2.35 9.28
CA ARG A 73 -5.75 -1.60 8.14
C ARG A 73 -5.55 -2.56 6.98
N ASP A 74 -5.79 -2.09 5.76
CA ASP A 74 -5.42 -2.84 4.58
C ASP A 74 -3.90 -3.10 4.55
N SER A 75 -3.54 -4.35 4.30
CA SER A 75 -2.15 -4.83 4.27
C SER A 75 -1.62 -5.02 2.84
N THR A 76 -2.43 -4.77 1.82
CA THR A 76 -2.06 -4.91 0.40
C THR A 76 -0.80 -4.14 0.02
N LEU A 77 -0.56 -2.98 0.65
CA LEU A 77 0.59 -2.11 0.39
C LEU A 77 1.82 -2.40 1.27
N THR A 78 1.73 -3.33 2.23
CA THR A 78 2.78 -3.59 3.22
C THR A 78 3.26 -5.04 3.16
N GLN A 79 3.69 -5.49 1.97
CA GLN A 79 4.07 -6.88 1.69
C GLN A 79 5.19 -7.46 2.57
N CYS A 80 6.05 -6.60 3.15
CA CYS A 80 7.13 -7.00 4.06
C CYS A 80 6.82 -6.75 5.54
N TYR A 81 5.56 -6.53 5.86
CA TYR A 81 5.05 -6.45 7.23
C TYR A 81 3.94 -7.47 7.43
N SER A 82 3.74 -7.89 8.67
CA SER A 82 2.62 -8.75 9.04
C SER A 82 1.28 -8.04 8.80
N THR A 83 0.21 -8.81 8.71
CA THR A 83 -1.14 -8.25 8.67
C THR A 83 -1.47 -7.54 9.99
N PRO A 84 -1.94 -6.28 9.99
CA PRO A 84 -2.22 -5.53 11.21
C PRO A 84 -3.62 -5.87 11.76
N TYR A 85 -3.65 -6.45 12.95
CA TYR A 85 -4.88 -6.76 13.68
C TYR A 85 -5.06 -5.86 14.89
N CYS A 86 -6.30 -5.67 15.31
CA CYS A 86 -6.62 -5.01 16.56
C CYS A 86 -5.97 -5.72 17.76
N SER A 87 -5.75 -5.00 18.86
CA SER A 87 -5.23 -5.61 20.09
C SER A 87 -6.28 -6.35 20.91
N GLY A 88 -7.57 -6.13 20.66
CA GLY A 88 -8.67 -6.64 21.48
C GLY A 88 -9.01 -5.78 22.70
N ASN A 89 -8.25 -4.72 22.98
CA ASN A 89 -8.39 -3.93 24.20
C ASN A 89 -8.29 -2.40 24.01
N ASP A 90 -7.91 -1.92 22.83
CA ASP A 90 -7.82 -0.49 22.52
C ASP A 90 -8.40 -0.25 21.13
N PHE A 91 -9.60 0.36 21.07
CA PHE A 91 -10.26 0.66 19.81
C PHE A 91 -9.61 1.83 19.05
N ARG A 92 -8.84 2.69 19.74
CA ARG A 92 -8.23 3.90 19.15
C ARG A 92 -6.96 3.57 18.38
N LYS A 93 -6.37 2.40 18.62
CA LYS A 93 -5.10 1.99 18.04
C LYS A 93 -5.28 0.78 17.13
N CYS A 94 -4.82 0.94 15.90
CA CYS A 94 -4.42 -0.17 15.06
C CYS A 94 -2.90 -0.33 15.24
N PRO A 95 -2.43 -1.37 15.97
CA PRO A 95 -1.01 -1.60 16.19
C PRO A 95 -0.23 -1.58 14.87
N SER A 96 0.97 -0.99 14.90
CA SER A 96 1.89 -1.08 13.77
C SER A 96 2.28 -2.55 13.56
N PRO A 97 2.16 -3.09 12.34
CA PRO A 97 2.55 -4.46 12.09
C PRO A 97 4.07 -4.64 12.23
N GLU A 98 4.49 -5.85 12.56
CA GLU A 98 5.90 -6.19 12.66
C GLU A 98 6.49 -6.48 11.28
N ALA A 99 7.77 -6.18 11.07
CA ALA A 99 8.45 -6.55 9.84
C ALA A 99 8.50 -8.08 9.72
N LEU A 100 8.24 -8.59 8.52
CA LEU A 100 8.43 -10.01 8.24
C LEU A 100 9.91 -10.40 8.41
N PRO A 101 10.19 -11.68 8.71
CA PRO A 101 11.55 -12.19 8.77
C PRO A 101 12.35 -11.84 7.51
N ASN A 102 13.64 -11.55 7.69
CA ASN A 102 14.52 -11.37 6.54
C ASN A 102 14.45 -12.61 5.64
N ASN A 103 14.51 -12.39 4.33
CA ASN A 103 14.39 -13.42 3.30
C ASN A 103 12.96 -13.97 3.07
N SER A 104 11.93 -13.42 3.70
CA SER A 104 10.53 -13.64 3.28
C SER A 104 10.32 -13.15 1.84
N SER A 105 9.52 -13.85 1.05
CA SER A 105 9.23 -13.46 -0.33
C SER A 105 8.30 -12.23 -0.39
N CYS A 106 8.52 -11.37 -1.38
CA CYS A 106 7.63 -10.26 -1.75
C CYS A 106 7.52 -10.15 -3.28
N GLU A 107 6.84 -9.12 -3.80
CA GLU A 107 6.57 -8.93 -5.24
C GLU A 107 7.79 -9.08 -6.15
N SER A 108 7.54 -9.48 -7.41
CA SER A 108 8.56 -9.59 -8.47
C SER A 108 9.81 -10.35 -8.06
N ARG A 109 9.61 -11.48 -7.37
CA ARG A 109 10.67 -12.36 -6.84
C ARG A 109 11.64 -11.65 -5.90
N GLY A 110 11.19 -10.58 -5.27
CA GLY A 110 11.91 -9.86 -4.24
C GLY A 110 11.98 -10.64 -2.93
N THR A 111 12.82 -10.16 -2.02
CA THR A 111 12.85 -10.65 -0.64
C THR A 111 12.85 -9.50 0.35
N CYS A 112 12.17 -9.69 1.47
CA CYS A 112 12.06 -8.72 2.55
C CYS A 112 13.35 -8.65 3.36
N TRP A 113 13.81 -7.44 3.61
CA TRP A 113 14.93 -7.14 4.50
C TRP A 113 14.59 -5.91 5.34
N TYR A 114 14.54 -6.08 6.65
CA TYR A 114 14.20 -4.99 7.60
C TYR A 114 12.90 -4.23 7.22
N GLY A 115 11.87 -4.96 6.79
CA GLY A 115 10.58 -4.39 6.39
C GLY A 115 10.54 -3.77 4.99
N ARG A 116 11.64 -3.82 4.21
CA ARG A 116 11.68 -3.36 2.81
C ARG A 116 11.72 -4.55 1.86
N CYS A 117 10.89 -4.54 0.83
CA CYS A 117 11.01 -5.49 -0.27
C CYS A 117 12.20 -5.09 -1.13
N LEU A 118 13.23 -5.93 -1.17
CA LEU A 118 14.37 -5.75 -2.06
C LEU A 118 14.13 -6.55 -3.33
N SER A 119 14.24 -5.85 -4.47
CA SER A 119 14.12 -6.44 -5.81
C SER A 119 15.17 -7.51 -6.08
N TYR A 120 14.98 -8.28 -7.14
CA TYR A 120 15.97 -9.26 -7.63
C TYR A 120 17.37 -8.63 -7.77
N CYS A 121 17.48 -7.45 -8.39
CA CYS A 121 18.76 -6.78 -8.62
C CYS A 121 19.41 -6.33 -7.30
N GLU A 122 18.65 -5.72 -6.39
CA GLU A 122 19.17 -5.30 -5.08
C GLU A 122 19.69 -6.50 -4.27
N ASN A 123 19.01 -7.64 -4.35
CA ASN A 123 19.46 -8.88 -3.70
C ASN A 123 20.80 -9.37 -4.28
N LEU A 124 20.96 -9.34 -5.61
CA LEU A 124 22.23 -9.66 -6.26
C LEU A 124 23.35 -8.69 -5.84
N GLY A 125 23.05 -7.40 -5.81
CA GLY A 125 23.99 -6.36 -5.41
C GLY A 125 24.46 -6.55 -3.96
N ARG A 126 23.53 -6.79 -3.04
CA ARG A 126 23.83 -7.10 -1.63
C ARG A 126 24.70 -8.36 -1.47
N GLY A 127 24.43 -9.40 -2.27
CA GLY A 127 25.16 -10.67 -2.20
C GLY A 127 26.52 -10.68 -2.91
N SER A 128 26.86 -9.63 -3.67
CA SER A 128 28.12 -9.53 -4.41
C SER A 128 29.32 -9.17 -3.51
N ASN A 129 30.53 -9.46 -3.97
CA ASN A 129 31.77 -9.11 -3.26
C ASN A 129 32.78 -8.44 -4.22
N PRO A 130 33.08 -7.13 -4.07
CA PRO A 130 32.49 -6.22 -3.09
C PRO A 130 30.99 -5.99 -3.34
N PRO A 131 30.19 -5.63 -2.30
CA PRO A 131 28.78 -5.30 -2.49
C PRO A 131 28.60 -4.14 -3.48
N ARG A 132 27.61 -4.27 -4.35
CA ARG A 132 27.28 -3.29 -5.39
C ARG A 132 25.86 -2.79 -5.21
N GLN A 133 25.60 -1.54 -5.61
CA GLN A 133 24.27 -0.97 -5.58
C GLN A 133 23.60 -1.21 -6.94
N LEU A 134 22.99 -2.38 -7.07
CA LEU A 134 22.27 -2.77 -8.28
C LEU A 134 20.80 -2.40 -8.17
N GLU A 135 20.25 -1.86 -9.26
CA GLU A 135 18.85 -1.46 -9.37
C GLU A 135 18.18 -2.14 -10.56
N PRO A 136 16.85 -2.37 -10.52
CA PRO A 136 16.08 -2.79 -11.68
C PRO A 136 16.18 -1.77 -12.83
N CYS A 137 16.29 -2.27 -14.05
CA CYS A 137 16.19 -1.50 -15.29
C CYS A 137 15.43 -2.30 -16.35
N THR A 138 15.16 -1.69 -17.50
CA THR A 138 14.42 -2.33 -18.60
C THR A 138 15.34 -2.52 -19.80
N CYS A 139 15.46 -3.75 -20.29
CA CYS A 139 16.12 -4.03 -21.56
C CYS A 139 15.12 -3.89 -22.72
N ASP A 140 15.44 -3.08 -23.73
CA ASP A 140 14.54 -2.70 -24.82
C ASP A 140 14.94 -3.25 -26.20
N GLU A 141 15.92 -4.17 -26.26
CA GLU A 141 16.43 -4.74 -27.51
C GLU A 141 15.33 -5.40 -28.37
N ASN A 142 14.45 -6.20 -27.75
CA ASN A 142 13.29 -6.80 -28.40
C ASN A 142 12.20 -7.19 -27.37
N THR A 143 11.05 -7.66 -27.85
CA THR A 143 9.92 -8.01 -26.98
C THR A 143 10.16 -9.21 -26.06
N VAL A 144 11.15 -10.06 -26.33
CA VAL A 144 11.54 -11.17 -25.43
C VAL A 144 12.41 -10.63 -24.29
N THR A 145 13.41 -9.79 -24.60
CA THR A 145 14.31 -9.20 -23.60
C THR A 145 13.57 -8.25 -22.66
N MET A 146 12.51 -7.58 -23.14
CA MET A 146 11.61 -6.78 -22.30
C MET A 146 10.91 -7.57 -21.17
N CYS A 147 10.88 -8.90 -21.26
CA CYS A 147 10.32 -9.80 -20.25
C CYS A 147 11.41 -10.62 -19.52
N THR A 148 12.57 -10.00 -19.33
CA THR A 148 13.65 -10.52 -18.49
C THR A 148 13.98 -9.51 -17.42
N HIS A 149 14.41 -9.98 -16.24
CA HIS A 149 14.94 -9.05 -15.26
C HIS A 149 16.25 -8.47 -15.80
N CYS A 150 16.39 -7.15 -15.73
CA CYS A 150 17.63 -6.47 -16.07
C CYS A 150 18.10 -5.63 -14.89
N CYS A 151 19.41 -5.60 -14.69
CA CYS A 151 20.03 -4.88 -13.60
C CYS A 151 21.04 -3.88 -14.12
N ARG A 152 21.10 -2.72 -13.48
CA ARG A 152 22.15 -1.72 -13.69
C ARG A 152 22.86 -1.43 -12.38
N ASP A 153 24.12 -1.07 -12.44
CA ASP A 153 24.84 -0.56 -11.27
C ASP A 153 24.65 0.96 -11.18
N ALA A 154 24.39 1.48 -9.99
CA ALA A 154 24.36 2.91 -9.72
C ALA A 154 25.69 3.60 -10.10
N ALA A 155 26.81 2.89 -10.05
CA ALA A 155 28.12 3.37 -10.50
C ALA A 155 28.24 3.48 -12.04
N SER A 156 27.45 2.71 -12.80
CA SER A 156 27.43 2.71 -14.27
C SER A 156 25.99 2.76 -14.79
N PRO A 157 25.29 3.89 -14.61
CA PRO A 157 23.82 3.97 -14.77
C PRO A 157 23.33 3.80 -16.22
N LYS A 158 24.23 3.86 -17.20
CA LYS A 158 23.92 3.65 -18.63
C LYS A 158 23.88 2.17 -19.01
N ASP A 159 24.49 1.31 -18.21
CA ASP A 159 24.67 -0.10 -18.55
C ASP A 159 23.57 -0.94 -17.89
N CYS A 160 22.48 -1.15 -18.63
CA CYS A 160 21.42 -2.07 -18.24
C CYS A 160 21.74 -3.47 -18.79
N VAL A 161 22.06 -4.41 -17.91
CA VAL A 161 22.50 -5.74 -18.28
C VAL A 161 21.34 -6.72 -18.12
N GLN A 162 21.06 -7.48 -19.17
CA GLN A 162 20.08 -8.56 -19.15
C GLN A 162 20.53 -9.69 -18.21
N MET A 163 19.64 -10.15 -17.34
CA MET A 163 19.87 -11.29 -16.46
C MET A 163 19.26 -12.57 -17.05
N SER A 164 19.65 -13.73 -16.52
CA SER A 164 19.11 -15.02 -16.96
C SER A 164 17.71 -15.33 -16.44
N LEU A 165 17.15 -14.48 -15.56
CA LEU A 165 15.83 -14.67 -14.96
C LEU A 165 14.75 -14.03 -15.84
N LYS A 166 13.75 -14.84 -16.20
CA LYS A 166 12.57 -14.38 -16.95
C LYS A 166 11.51 -13.84 -15.99
N MET A 167 10.80 -12.81 -16.45
CA MET A 167 9.63 -12.24 -15.79
C MET A 167 8.44 -13.21 -15.88
N GLU A 168 7.56 -13.14 -14.89
CA GLU A 168 6.32 -13.92 -14.83
C GLU A 168 5.22 -13.30 -15.70
N ASP A 169 4.23 -14.12 -16.07
CA ASP A 169 3.10 -13.63 -16.85
C ASP A 169 2.28 -12.61 -16.04
N GLY A 170 1.97 -11.48 -16.66
CA GLY A 170 1.31 -10.34 -16.01
C GLY A 170 2.27 -9.31 -15.42
N GLU A 171 3.58 -9.57 -15.36
CA GLU A 171 4.53 -8.53 -14.95
C GLU A 171 4.63 -7.41 -16.01
N PRO A 172 4.75 -6.14 -15.59
CA PRO A 172 4.80 -5.01 -16.50
C PRO A 172 6.12 -4.97 -17.26
N CYS A 173 6.04 -4.71 -18.56
CA CYS A 173 7.16 -4.48 -19.47
C CYS A 173 6.95 -3.17 -20.24
N LEU A 174 7.95 -2.73 -21.02
CA LEU A 174 7.98 -1.37 -21.60
C LEU A 174 6.70 -0.95 -22.35
N ILE A 175 6.05 -1.89 -23.04
CA ILE A 175 4.88 -1.62 -23.88
C ILE A 175 3.58 -2.27 -23.36
N GLY A 176 3.62 -2.97 -22.22
CA GLY A 176 2.44 -3.67 -21.68
C GLY A 176 2.81 -4.71 -20.64
N PHE A 177 2.45 -5.98 -20.88
CA PHE A 177 2.66 -7.06 -19.91
C PHE A 177 3.28 -8.31 -20.55
N CYS A 178 4.03 -9.05 -19.74
CA CYS A 178 4.64 -10.30 -20.14
C CYS A 178 3.61 -11.41 -20.30
N LYS A 179 3.67 -12.13 -21.42
CA LYS A 179 2.87 -13.35 -21.66
C LYS A 179 3.69 -14.39 -22.42
N ASN A 180 3.88 -15.55 -21.81
CA ASN A 180 4.80 -16.60 -22.28
C ASN A 180 6.22 -16.07 -22.54
N GLY A 181 6.71 -15.17 -21.68
CA GLY A 181 8.05 -14.58 -21.81
C GLY A 181 8.23 -13.60 -22.98
N VAL A 182 7.13 -13.09 -23.56
CA VAL A 182 7.14 -12.06 -24.60
C VAL A 182 6.28 -10.88 -24.14
N CYS A 183 6.81 -9.67 -24.26
CA CYS A 183 6.11 -8.44 -23.93
C CYS A 183 5.01 -8.18 -24.96
N ARG A 184 3.77 -8.14 -24.49
CA ARG A 184 2.58 -7.87 -25.31
C ARG A 184 2.07 -6.47 -25.01
N LEU A 185 1.69 -5.76 -26.07
CA LEU A 185 1.10 -4.43 -25.96
C LEU A 185 -0.17 -4.51 -25.09
N SER A 186 -0.28 -3.62 -24.11
CA SER A 186 -1.55 -3.40 -23.40
C SER A 186 -2.19 -2.14 -23.98
N LEU A 187 -3.40 -2.28 -24.52
CA LEU A 187 -4.19 -1.12 -24.94
C LEU A 187 -4.97 -0.62 -23.72
N VAL A 188 -5.12 0.71 -23.60
CA VAL A 188 -5.82 1.36 -22.47
C VAL A 188 -7.25 0.82 -22.26
N SER A 189 -7.86 0.24 -23.30
CA SER A 189 -9.15 -0.48 -23.22
C SER A 189 -9.14 -1.70 -22.29
N ASP A 190 -7.99 -2.34 -22.10
CA ASP A 190 -7.88 -3.59 -21.34
C ASP A 190 -7.78 -3.34 -19.82
N ILE A 191 -7.35 -2.15 -19.40
CA ILE A 191 -7.25 -1.73 -17.99
C ILE A 191 -8.66 -1.50 -17.39
N TYR A 192 -9.61 -1.02 -18.19
CA TYR A 192 -11.02 -0.85 -17.76
C TYR A 192 -11.85 -2.14 -17.89
N GLY A 193 -11.30 -3.21 -18.47
CA GLY A 193 -12.02 -4.47 -18.72
C GLY A 193 -11.99 -5.47 -17.56
N GLN A 194 -11.10 -5.31 -16.58
CA GLN A 194 -10.99 -6.23 -15.43
C GLN A 194 -11.74 -5.77 -14.17
N SER A 195 -12.35 -4.58 -14.18
CA SER A 195 -13.16 -4.08 -13.05
C SER A 195 -14.67 -4.36 -13.18
N ARG A 196 -15.10 -5.21 -14.13
CA ARG A 196 -16.48 -5.67 -14.27
C ARG A 196 -16.53 -7.14 -14.66
N SER A 197 -16.35 -8.00 -13.68
CA SER A 197 -16.89 -9.37 -13.73
C SER A 197 -17.18 -9.80 -12.29
N GLU A 198 -18.32 -9.33 -11.77
CA GLU A 198 -19.17 -10.08 -10.85
C GLU A 198 -20.31 -10.70 -11.66
#